data_AF-A0A1V4E516-F1
#
_entry.id   AF-A0A1V4E516-F1
#
_cell.length_a   1.000
_cell.length_b   1.000
_cell.length_c   1.000
_cell.angle_alpha   90.00
_cell.angle_beta   90.00
_cell.angle_gamma   90.00
#
_symmetry.space_group_name_H-M   'P 1'
#
loop_
_entity.id
_entity.type
_entity.pdbx_description
1 polymer ?
#
loop_
_entity_poly.entity_id
_entity_poly.type
_entity_poly.pdbx_seq_one_letter_code
_entity_poly.pdbx_strand_id
1 'polypeptide(L)'
;MVRTRAAAAAAVLARADLPSAVALLIDGWAVSRAFGPRVTAANTLVLAQLLNAPVVLRLLTEWCTDHHWARRWTAIRALGLLAPLRPDLAAPALSALAARARVDDSKPTESDNLVESTALLLSVGSRRGEMLSELVRLLQHDTPSVRALALAGFIRACDNADEGALVEWYADTGMYETDSARDVAALWRAALGDRAHTRQALNALRTWTHVAQRRPDAAHALELLLPALIVTAADRDRLDHELRTMRAEDGGPRPPVADRLLAALHPSTPAQPRS
;
A
#
# COMPACT_ATOMS: atom_id res chain seq x y z
N MET A 1 -10.68 17.40 -16.85
CA MET A 1 -12.04 17.63 -17.38
C MET A 1 -12.38 16.74 -18.59
N VAL A 2 -11.77 16.92 -19.78
CA VAL A 2 -12.14 16.12 -20.98
C VAL A 2 -11.90 14.61 -20.80
N ARG A 3 -10.74 14.21 -20.26
CA ARG A 3 -10.40 12.78 -20.07
C ARG A 3 -11.34 12.06 -19.11
N THR A 4 -11.79 12.75 -18.06
CA THR A 4 -12.74 12.23 -17.07
C THR A 4 -14.14 12.04 -17.68
N ARG A 5 -14.58 12.97 -18.53
CA ARG A 5 -15.86 12.87 -19.26
C ARG A 5 -15.82 11.76 -20.31
N ALA A 6 -14.70 11.59 -21.02
CA ALA A 6 -14.53 10.50 -21.98
C ALA A 6 -14.59 9.13 -21.30
N ALA A 7 -13.92 8.97 -20.16
CA ALA A 7 -13.98 7.72 -19.38
C ALA A 7 -15.40 7.41 -18.89
N ALA A 8 -16.13 8.41 -18.38
CA ALA A 8 -17.50 8.23 -17.92
C ALA A 8 -18.46 7.86 -19.06
N ALA A 9 -18.37 8.52 -20.21
CA ALA A 9 -19.19 8.19 -21.37
C ALA A 9 -18.91 6.76 -21.87
N ALA A 10 -17.63 6.38 -21.97
CA ALA A 10 -17.25 5.03 -22.35
C ALA A 10 -17.69 3.97 -21.32
N ALA A 11 -17.72 4.32 -20.03
CA ALA A 11 -18.22 3.43 -18.97
C ALA A 11 -19.73 3.18 -19.09
N VAL A 12 -20.51 4.20 -19.48
CA VAL A 12 -21.95 4.02 -19.78
C VAL A 12 -22.15 3.10 -20.98
N LEU A 13 -21.34 3.24 -22.03
CA LEU A 13 -21.37 2.31 -23.17
C LEU A 13 -20.98 0.89 -22.75
N ALA A 14 -19.94 0.74 -21.94
CA ALA A 14 -19.50 -0.55 -21.42
C ALA A 14 -20.54 -1.22 -20.51
N ARG A 15 -21.34 -0.44 -19.78
CA ARG A 15 -22.49 -0.96 -19.03
C ARG A 15 -23.58 -1.51 -19.94
N ALA A 16 -23.82 -0.87 -21.08
CA ALA A 16 -24.82 -1.32 -22.06
C ALA A 16 -24.34 -2.54 -22.86
N ASP A 17 -23.09 -2.50 -23.34
CA ASP A 17 -22.45 -3.56 -24.12
C ASP A 17 -20.93 -3.52 -23.90
N LEU A 18 -20.45 -4.28 -22.90
CA LEU A 18 -19.03 -4.33 -22.56
C LEU A 18 -18.17 -4.86 -23.73
N PRO A 19 -18.50 -5.98 -24.39
CA PRO A 19 -17.72 -6.46 -25.54
C PRO A 19 -17.49 -5.40 -26.61
N SER A 20 -18.54 -4.69 -27.04
CA SER A 20 -18.42 -3.67 -28.08
C SER A 20 -17.63 -2.45 -27.60
N ALA A 21 -17.87 -1.98 -26.37
CA ALA A 21 -17.11 -0.86 -25.81
C ALA A 21 -15.61 -1.20 -25.65
N VAL A 22 -15.29 -2.43 -25.27
CA VAL A 22 -13.91 -2.91 -25.18
C VAL A 22 -13.27 -2.94 -26.56
N ALA A 23 -13.89 -3.60 -27.52
CA ALA A 23 -13.33 -3.80 -28.86
C ALA A 23 -13.13 -2.48 -29.62
N LEU A 24 -14.07 -1.53 -29.49
CA LEU A 24 -14.08 -0.31 -30.30
C LEU A 24 -13.38 0.88 -29.64
N LEU A 25 -13.26 0.91 -28.31
CA LEU A 25 -12.73 2.08 -27.58
C LEU A 25 -11.65 1.72 -26.58
N ILE A 26 -11.96 0.85 -25.62
CA ILE A 26 -11.11 0.66 -24.42
C ILE A 26 -9.82 -0.05 -24.80
N ASP A 27 -9.84 -1.04 -25.70
CA ASP A 27 -8.64 -1.81 -26.04
C ASP A 27 -7.57 -0.94 -26.70
N GLY A 28 -7.96 -0.07 -27.64
CA GLY A 28 -7.05 0.89 -28.28
C GLY A 28 -6.39 1.85 -27.29
N TRP A 29 -7.12 2.25 -26.24
CA TRP A 29 -6.57 3.07 -25.16
C TRP A 29 -5.68 2.27 -24.21
N ALA A 30 -6.05 1.04 -23.88
CA ALA A 30 -5.34 0.15 -22.96
C ALA A 30 -3.98 -0.29 -23.51
N VAL A 31 -3.84 -0.47 -24.83
CA VAL A 31 -2.56 -0.85 -25.45
C VAL A 31 -1.69 0.34 -25.86
N SER A 32 -2.15 1.58 -25.62
CA SER A 32 -1.45 2.78 -26.05
C SER A 32 -0.08 2.93 -25.37
N ARG A 33 0.92 3.38 -26.13
CA ARG A 33 2.24 3.73 -25.58
C ARG A 33 2.15 4.90 -24.60
N ALA A 34 1.28 5.87 -24.89
CA ALA A 34 1.08 7.05 -24.05
C ALA A 34 0.34 6.68 -22.75
N PHE A 35 0.72 7.30 -21.64
CA PHE A 35 0.06 7.09 -20.36
C PHE A 35 -1.36 7.63 -20.32
N GLY A 36 -1.63 8.76 -20.98
CA GLY A 36 -2.94 9.42 -20.97
C GLY A 36 -4.09 8.49 -21.37
N PRO A 37 -4.05 7.86 -22.55
CA PRO A 37 -5.07 6.89 -22.97
C PRO A 37 -5.16 5.69 -22.02
N ARG A 38 -4.04 5.15 -21.54
CA ARG A 38 -4.05 4.03 -20.59
C ARG A 38 -4.76 4.37 -19.27
N VAL A 39 -4.54 5.58 -18.76
CA VAL A 39 -5.26 6.11 -17.58
C VAL A 39 -6.75 6.27 -17.89
N THR A 40 -7.12 6.75 -19.08
CA THR A 40 -8.52 6.83 -19.51
C THR A 40 -9.16 5.43 -19.59
N ALA A 41 -8.46 4.42 -20.11
CA ALA A 41 -8.94 3.04 -20.14
C ALA A 41 -9.14 2.47 -18.72
N ALA A 42 -8.15 2.65 -17.84
CA ALA A 42 -8.24 2.20 -16.45
C ALA A 42 -9.44 2.85 -15.73
N ASN A 43 -9.58 4.17 -15.83
CA ASN A 43 -10.72 4.90 -15.25
C ASN A 43 -12.06 4.49 -15.86
N THR A 44 -12.10 4.18 -17.16
CA THR A 44 -13.31 3.68 -17.82
C THR A 44 -13.75 2.35 -17.21
N LEU A 45 -12.82 1.41 -17.03
CA LEU A 45 -13.11 0.10 -16.44
C LEU A 45 -13.49 0.21 -14.96
N VAL A 46 -12.83 1.09 -14.19
CA VAL A 46 -13.23 1.40 -12.81
C VAL A 46 -14.67 1.90 -12.77
N LEU A 47 -15.01 2.91 -13.58
CA LEU A 47 -16.38 3.46 -13.63
C LEU A 47 -17.39 2.43 -14.15
N ALA A 48 -17.03 1.60 -15.12
CA ALA A 48 -17.91 0.53 -15.61
C ALA A 48 -18.23 -0.48 -14.51
N GLN A 49 -17.23 -0.88 -13.70
CA GLN A 49 -17.43 -1.74 -12.54
C GLN A 49 -18.34 -1.08 -11.49
N LEU A 50 -18.19 0.22 -11.23
CA LEU A 50 -19.08 0.97 -10.32
C LEU A 50 -20.52 1.09 -10.84
N LEU A 51 -20.69 1.14 -12.16
CA LEU A 51 -21.98 1.11 -12.84
C LEU A 51 -22.55 -0.31 -12.98
N ASN A 52 -21.90 -1.31 -12.37
CA ASN A 52 -22.26 -2.73 -12.41
C ASN A 52 -22.28 -3.32 -13.84
N ALA A 53 -21.38 -2.85 -14.71
CA ALA A 53 -21.12 -3.55 -15.97
C ALA A 53 -20.64 -4.98 -15.66
N PRO A 54 -21.21 -6.00 -16.33
CA PRO A 54 -20.88 -7.38 -16.02
C PRO A 54 -19.42 -7.69 -16.39
N VAL A 55 -18.79 -8.67 -15.72
CA VAL A 55 -17.51 -9.28 -16.15
C VAL A 55 -16.27 -8.38 -16.06
N VAL A 56 -16.37 -7.09 -15.74
CA VAL A 56 -15.20 -6.17 -15.71
C VAL A 56 -14.06 -6.67 -14.82
N LEU A 57 -14.34 -7.14 -13.60
CA LEU A 57 -13.31 -7.70 -12.73
C LEU A 57 -12.59 -8.91 -13.36
N ARG A 58 -13.33 -9.80 -14.04
CA ARG A 58 -12.74 -10.96 -14.73
C ARG A 58 -11.83 -10.51 -15.88
N LEU A 59 -12.28 -9.53 -16.67
CA LEU A 59 -11.48 -8.93 -17.74
C LEU A 59 -10.18 -8.32 -17.19
N LEU A 60 -10.25 -7.59 -16.08
CA LEU A 60 -9.08 -7.01 -15.42
C LEU A 60 -8.09 -8.10 -14.96
N THR A 61 -8.58 -9.16 -14.33
CA THR A 61 -7.75 -10.29 -13.89
C THR A 61 -7.08 -10.99 -15.08
N GLU A 62 -7.80 -11.22 -16.18
CA GLU A 62 -7.23 -11.79 -17.41
C GLU A 62 -6.15 -10.87 -18.00
N TRP A 63 -6.44 -9.57 -18.06
CA TRP A 63 -5.51 -8.57 -18.59
C TRP A 63 -4.25 -8.40 -17.74
N CYS A 64 -4.28 -8.73 -16.45
CA CYS A 64 -3.09 -8.73 -15.61
C CYS A 64 -2.03 -9.71 -16.09
N THR A 65 -2.38 -10.77 -16.82
CA THR A 65 -1.42 -11.74 -17.37
C THR A 65 -1.29 -11.68 -18.89
N ASP A 66 -1.78 -10.60 -19.51
CA ASP A 66 -1.74 -10.42 -20.95
C ASP A 66 -0.31 -10.31 -21.49
N HIS A 67 -0.07 -10.73 -22.74
CA HIS A 67 1.23 -10.60 -23.39
C HIS A 67 1.64 -9.13 -23.59
N HIS A 68 0.69 -8.22 -23.78
CA HIS A 68 0.93 -6.81 -24.04
C HIS A 68 1.08 -6.02 -22.73
N TRP A 69 2.31 -5.59 -22.43
CA TRP A 69 2.67 -4.88 -21.20
C TRP A 69 1.79 -3.65 -20.89
N ALA A 70 1.37 -2.90 -21.91
CA ALA A 70 0.53 -1.72 -21.74
C ALA A 70 -0.86 -2.08 -21.20
N ARG A 71 -1.42 -3.22 -21.64
CA ARG A 71 -2.71 -3.73 -21.19
C ARG A 71 -2.62 -4.24 -19.75
N ARG A 72 -1.54 -4.96 -19.40
CA ARG A 72 -1.23 -5.32 -18.00
C ARG A 72 -1.16 -4.10 -17.11
N TRP A 73 -0.45 -3.06 -17.52
CA TRP A 73 -0.36 -1.80 -16.79
C TRP A 73 -1.75 -1.21 -16.52
N THR A 74 -2.62 -1.15 -17.54
CA THR A 74 -3.98 -0.64 -17.40
C THR A 74 -4.80 -1.46 -16.41
N ALA A 75 -4.69 -2.79 -16.47
CA ALA A 75 -5.42 -3.68 -15.58
C ALA A 75 -4.97 -3.53 -14.11
N ILE A 76 -3.66 -3.56 -13.88
CA ILE A 76 -3.05 -3.35 -12.55
C ILE A 76 -3.52 -2.03 -11.95
N ARG A 77 -3.47 -0.94 -12.74
CA ARG A 77 -3.89 0.39 -12.28
C ARG A 77 -5.38 0.43 -11.94
N ALA A 78 -6.23 -0.17 -12.77
CA ALA A 78 -7.66 -0.21 -12.53
C ALA A 78 -8.01 -1.00 -11.25
N LEU A 79 -7.34 -2.13 -11.01
CA LEU A 79 -7.51 -2.92 -9.78
C LEU A 79 -7.13 -2.12 -8.52
N GLY A 80 -6.01 -1.40 -8.54
CA GLY A 80 -5.62 -0.54 -7.42
C GLY A 80 -6.63 0.58 -7.14
N LEU A 81 -7.16 1.21 -8.19
CA LEU A 81 -8.17 2.28 -8.07
C LEU A 81 -9.54 1.79 -7.59
N LEU A 82 -9.85 0.50 -7.76
CA LEU A 82 -11.14 -0.06 -7.32
C LEU A 82 -11.26 -0.16 -5.80
N ALA A 83 -10.18 -0.43 -5.07
CA ALA A 83 -10.27 -0.75 -3.65
C ALA A 83 -10.87 0.37 -2.78
N PRO A 84 -10.48 1.66 -2.93
CA PRO A 84 -11.13 2.74 -2.17
C PRO A 84 -12.63 2.89 -2.46
N LEU A 85 -13.07 2.47 -3.65
CA LEU A 85 -14.44 2.66 -4.13
C LEU A 85 -15.32 1.41 -3.90
N ARG A 86 -14.69 0.23 -3.83
CA ARG A 86 -15.30 -1.09 -3.66
C ARG A 86 -14.40 -1.98 -2.79
N PRO A 87 -14.40 -1.80 -1.45
CA PRO A 87 -13.56 -2.58 -0.55
C PRO A 87 -13.84 -4.09 -0.60
N ASP A 88 -15.04 -4.50 -1.02
CA ASP A 88 -15.40 -5.89 -1.25
C ASP A 88 -14.54 -6.56 -2.35
N LEU A 89 -13.99 -5.77 -3.27
CA LEU A 89 -13.16 -6.24 -4.39
C LEU A 89 -11.65 -6.23 -4.09
N ALA A 90 -11.23 -5.80 -2.90
CA ALA A 90 -9.81 -5.71 -2.54
C ALA A 90 -9.11 -7.08 -2.56
N ALA A 91 -9.73 -8.12 -2.02
CA ALA A 91 -9.17 -9.47 -2.00
C ALA A 91 -8.96 -10.09 -3.40
N PRO A 92 -9.95 -10.09 -4.32
CA PRO A 92 -9.72 -10.56 -5.69
C PRO A 92 -8.73 -9.67 -6.46
N ALA A 93 -8.71 -8.36 -6.20
CA ALA A 93 -7.70 -7.47 -6.77
C ALA A 93 -6.28 -7.86 -6.33
N LEU A 94 -6.05 -8.02 -5.02
CA LEU A 94 -4.75 -8.46 -4.48
C LEU A 94 -4.34 -9.82 -5.07
N SER A 95 -5.30 -10.74 -5.22
CA SER A 95 -5.03 -12.06 -5.82
C SER A 95 -4.53 -11.94 -7.27
N ALA A 96 -5.11 -11.05 -8.07
CA ALA A 96 -4.66 -10.80 -9.45
C ALA A 96 -3.29 -10.10 -9.50
N LEU A 97 -3.03 -9.13 -8.62
CA LEU A 97 -1.73 -8.46 -8.52
C LEU A 97 -0.62 -9.43 -8.09
N ALA A 98 -0.90 -10.29 -7.10
CA ALA A 98 0.01 -11.35 -6.68
C ALA A 98 0.26 -12.36 -7.80
N ALA A 99 -0.78 -12.77 -8.53
CA ALA A 99 -0.62 -13.66 -9.69
C ALA A 99 0.29 -13.07 -10.77
N ARG A 100 0.17 -11.76 -11.05
CA ARG A 100 1.10 -11.08 -11.96
C ARG A 100 2.53 -11.10 -11.44
N ALA A 101 2.74 -10.81 -10.15
CA ALA A 101 4.07 -10.76 -9.54
C ALA A 101 4.77 -12.13 -9.55
N ARG A 102 4.04 -13.25 -9.42
CA ARG A 102 4.61 -14.61 -9.47
C ARG A 102 5.35 -14.94 -10.76
N VAL A 103 4.97 -14.31 -11.88
CA VAL A 103 5.63 -14.54 -13.19
C VAL A 103 7.05 -13.95 -13.22
N ASP A 104 7.34 -12.95 -12.38
CA ASP A 104 8.68 -12.40 -12.13
C ASP A 104 9.46 -11.93 -13.38
N ASP A 105 8.76 -11.37 -14.36
CA ASP A 105 9.33 -10.80 -15.59
C ASP A 105 8.91 -9.32 -15.79
N SER A 106 8.45 -8.68 -14.71
CA SER A 106 7.94 -7.30 -14.75
C SER A 106 9.08 -6.30 -14.97
N LYS A 107 8.90 -5.41 -15.94
CA LYS A 107 9.79 -4.25 -16.12
C LYS A 107 9.60 -3.26 -14.96
N PRO A 108 10.60 -2.39 -14.67
CA PRO A 108 10.53 -1.44 -13.55
C PRO A 108 9.22 -0.63 -13.51
N THR A 109 8.78 -0.06 -14.64
CA THR A 109 7.54 0.72 -14.71
C THR A 109 6.26 -0.06 -14.38
N GLU A 110 6.26 -1.37 -14.62
CA GLU A 110 5.15 -2.25 -14.28
C GLU A 110 5.23 -2.67 -12.81
N SER A 111 6.43 -2.95 -12.31
CA SER A 111 6.69 -3.20 -10.88
C SER A 111 6.27 -2.01 -10.02
N ASP A 112 6.64 -0.79 -10.39
CA ASP A 112 6.21 0.43 -9.69
C ASP A 112 4.68 0.55 -9.65
N ASN A 113 4.01 0.21 -10.76
CA ASN A 113 2.56 0.24 -10.85
C ASN A 113 1.90 -0.86 -10.01
N LEU A 114 2.50 -2.05 -9.90
CA LEU A 114 2.06 -3.11 -8.98
C LEU A 114 2.17 -2.63 -7.54
N VAL A 115 3.30 -2.06 -7.16
CA VAL A 115 3.54 -1.53 -5.80
C VAL A 115 2.53 -0.45 -5.45
N GLU A 116 2.36 0.55 -6.33
CA GLU A 116 1.39 1.63 -6.12
C GLU A 116 -0.04 1.08 -6.03
N SER A 117 -0.40 0.11 -6.87
CA SER A 117 -1.75 -0.47 -6.87
C SER A 117 -2.01 -1.32 -5.63
N THR A 118 -1.02 -2.08 -5.14
CA THR A 118 -1.10 -2.80 -3.87
C THR A 118 -1.21 -1.84 -2.69
N ALA A 119 -0.44 -0.74 -2.69
CA ALA A 119 -0.53 0.29 -1.65
C ALA A 119 -1.92 0.95 -1.61
N LEU A 120 -2.55 1.17 -2.77
CA LEU A 120 -3.92 1.67 -2.83
C LEU A 120 -4.94 0.71 -2.20
N LEU A 121 -4.69 -0.61 -2.18
CA LEU A 121 -5.56 -1.55 -1.47
C LEU A 121 -5.56 -1.34 0.05
N LEU A 122 -4.50 -0.72 0.60
CA LEU A 122 -4.39 -0.33 2.01
C LEU A 122 -4.90 1.10 2.27
N SER A 123 -5.16 1.88 1.22
CA SER A 123 -5.32 3.33 1.32
C SER A 123 -6.68 3.78 1.86
N VAL A 124 -7.78 3.02 1.72
CA VAL A 124 -9.11 3.42 2.22
C VAL A 124 -10.00 2.20 2.46
N GLY A 125 -10.73 2.17 3.59
CA GLY A 125 -11.88 1.27 3.80
C GLY A 125 -11.85 0.49 5.12
N SER A 126 -13.00 -0.12 5.46
CA SER A 126 -13.20 -0.92 6.68
C SER A 126 -12.46 -2.26 6.69
N ARG A 127 -11.84 -2.66 5.57
CA ARG A 127 -11.20 -3.98 5.39
C ARG A 127 -9.66 -3.94 5.43
N ARG A 128 -9.07 -2.87 5.97
CA ARG A 128 -7.61 -2.73 6.07
C ARG A 128 -6.96 -3.85 6.90
N GLY A 129 -7.56 -4.24 8.02
CA GLY A 129 -7.08 -5.36 8.84
C GLY A 129 -7.01 -6.68 8.06
N GLU A 130 -8.08 -7.02 7.34
CA GLU A 130 -8.10 -8.21 6.46
C GLU A 130 -7.00 -8.15 5.39
N MET A 131 -6.79 -6.97 4.80
CA MET A 131 -5.81 -6.80 3.73
C MET A 131 -4.37 -6.88 4.24
N LEU A 132 -4.10 -6.37 5.45
CA LEU A 132 -2.83 -6.57 6.15
C LEU A 132 -2.57 -8.04 6.44
N SER A 133 -3.59 -8.76 6.90
CA SER A 133 -3.51 -10.21 7.16
C SER A 133 -3.18 -10.99 5.89
N GLU A 134 -3.81 -10.65 4.75
CA GLU A 134 -3.48 -11.26 3.47
C GLU A 134 -2.05 -10.93 3.01
N LEU A 135 -1.56 -9.70 3.20
CA LEU A 135 -0.17 -9.37 2.90
C LEU A 135 0.81 -10.16 3.77
N VAL A 136 0.51 -10.36 5.06
CA VAL A 136 1.29 -11.23 5.95
C VAL A 136 1.29 -12.68 5.46
N ARG A 137 0.13 -13.19 5.03
CA ARG A 137 0.02 -14.55 4.47
C ARG A 137 0.89 -14.70 3.22
N LEU A 138 0.84 -13.73 2.31
CA LEU A 138 1.67 -13.70 1.09
C LEU A 138 3.16 -13.61 1.42
N LEU A 139 3.54 -12.78 2.39
CA LEU A 139 4.92 -12.65 2.87
C LEU A 139 5.49 -13.99 3.38
N GLN A 140 4.68 -14.78 4.08
CA GLN A 140 5.12 -16.04 4.69
C GLN A 140 5.14 -17.23 3.71
N HIS A 141 4.14 -17.31 2.83
CA HIS A 141 3.83 -18.56 2.11
C HIS A 141 4.01 -18.48 0.58
N ASP A 142 4.38 -17.34 0.01
CA ASP A 142 4.45 -17.16 -1.44
C ASP A 142 5.89 -17.07 -1.98
N THR A 143 6.03 -16.84 -3.29
CA THR A 143 7.28 -16.66 -4.03
C THR A 143 8.03 -15.39 -3.62
N PRO A 144 9.37 -15.33 -3.79
CA PRO A 144 10.16 -14.14 -3.46
C PRO A 144 9.67 -12.83 -4.12
N SER A 145 9.20 -12.89 -5.37
CA SER A 145 8.68 -11.73 -6.09
C SER A 145 7.36 -11.20 -5.50
N VAL A 146 6.48 -12.10 -5.04
CA VAL A 146 5.25 -11.72 -4.33
C VAL A 146 5.56 -11.17 -2.93
N ARG A 147 6.55 -11.74 -2.23
CA ARG A 147 7.01 -11.19 -0.94
C ARG A 147 7.54 -9.77 -1.10
N ALA A 148 8.36 -9.53 -2.13
CA ALA A 148 8.86 -8.20 -2.46
C ALA A 148 7.71 -7.23 -2.78
N LEU A 149 6.70 -7.67 -3.55
CA LEU A 149 5.51 -6.86 -3.81
C LEU A 149 4.76 -6.52 -2.51
N ALA A 150 4.56 -7.48 -1.62
CA ALA A 150 3.85 -7.26 -0.35
C ALA A 150 4.57 -6.23 0.54
N LEU A 151 5.90 -6.36 0.67
CA LEU A 151 6.71 -5.42 1.43
C LEU A 151 6.74 -4.03 0.79
N ALA A 152 7.01 -3.95 -0.52
CA ALA A 152 7.06 -2.68 -1.22
C ALA A 152 5.69 -1.96 -1.21
N GLY A 153 4.59 -2.69 -1.41
CA GLY A 153 3.23 -2.15 -1.32
C GLY A 153 2.88 -1.65 0.08
N PHE A 154 3.24 -2.40 1.13
CA PHE A 154 3.09 -1.97 2.52
C PHE A 154 3.89 -0.70 2.83
N ILE A 155 5.18 -0.68 2.49
CA ILE A 155 6.06 0.48 2.71
C ILE A 155 5.51 1.70 1.97
N ARG A 156 5.06 1.52 0.73
CA ARG A 156 4.48 2.60 -0.07
C ARG A 156 3.19 3.15 0.55
N ALA A 157 2.36 2.30 1.16
CA ALA A 157 1.18 2.75 1.91
C ALA A 157 1.57 3.48 3.21
N CYS A 158 2.64 3.04 3.89
CA CYS A 158 3.16 3.74 5.06
C CYS A 158 3.77 5.10 4.72
N ASP A 159 4.39 5.25 3.56
CA ASP A 159 5.00 6.50 3.09
C ASP A 159 3.97 7.53 2.55
N ASN A 160 2.68 7.31 2.81
CA ASN A 160 1.63 8.29 2.54
C ASN A 160 1.29 9.08 3.82
N ALA A 161 1.25 10.40 3.71
CA ALA A 161 0.88 11.32 4.79
C ALA A 161 -0.45 12.06 4.52
N ASP A 162 -1.13 11.74 3.42
CA ASP A 162 -2.44 12.31 3.07
C ASP A 162 -3.55 11.82 4.00
N GLU A 163 -4.71 12.49 3.96
CA GLU A 163 -5.89 12.11 4.73
C GLU A 163 -6.31 10.66 4.46
N GLY A 164 -6.54 9.91 5.53
CA GLY A 164 -6.82 8.48 5.45
C GLY A 164 -5.57 7.62 5.30
N ALA A 165 -4.36 8.15 5.54
CA ALA A 165 -3.14 7.36 5.56
C ALA A 165 -3.20 6.17 6.54
N LEU A 166 -2.34 5.18 6.29
CA LEU A 166 -2.32 3.96 7.10
C LEU A 166 -1.98 4.24 8.58
N VAL A 167 -1.15 5.25 8.86
CA VAL A 167 -0.82 5.69 10.23
C VAL A 167 -2.03 6.23 10.98
N GLU A 168 -2.91 6.98 10.29
CA GLU A 168 -4.12 7.55 10.90
C GLU A 168 -5.08 6.43 11.27
N TRP A 169 -5.33 5.50 10.34
CA TRP A 169 -6.13 4.33 10.62
C TRP A 169 -5.58 3.45 11.74
N TYR A 170 -4.26 3.27 11.76
CA TYR A 170 -3.62 2.47 12.79
C TYR A 170 -3.83 3.11 14.17
N ALA A 171 -3.69 4.43 14.28
CA ALA A 171 -3.96 5.16 15.52
C ALA A 171 -5.45 5.15 15.91
N ASP A 172 -6.35 5.29 14.94
CA ASP A 172 -7.79 5.41 15.20
C ASP A 172 -8.44 4.05 15.53
N THR A 173 -7.93 2.97 14.95
CA THR A 173 -8.58 1.64 15.02
C THR A 173 -7.58 0.50 15.12
N GLY A 174 -6.60 0.46 14.21
CA GLY A 174 -5.76 -0.73 14.02
C GLY A 174 -4.90 -1.12 15.23
N MET A 175 -4.48 -0.18 16.08
CA MET A 175 -3.68 -0.47 17.27
C MET A 175 -4.47 -1.12 18.40
N TYR A 176 -5.79 -0.95 18.41
CA TYR A 176 -6.69 -1.56 19.40
C TYR A 176 -7.15 -2.97 18.98
N GLU A 177 -6.96 -3.32 17.71
CA GLU A 177 -7.25 -4.64 17.17
C GLU A 177 -6.00 -5.52 17.22
N THR A 178 -5.99 -6.53 18.09
CA THR A 178 -4.81 -7.39 18.34
C THR A 178 -4.22 -7.99 17.06
N ASP A 179 -5.07 -8.44 16.12
CA ASP A 179 -4.61 -9.05 14.88
C ASP A 179 -4.01 -8.01 13.93
N SER A 180 -4.69 -6.87 13.72
CA SER A 180 -4.18 -5.75 12.94
C SER A 180 -2.85 -5.21 13.48
N ALA A 181 -2.72 -5.04 14.80
CA ALA A 181 -1.47 -4.60 15.42
C ALA A 181 -0.33 -5.61 15.24
N ARG A 182 -0.62 -6.91 15.34
CA ARG A 182 0.35 -7.98 15.06
C ARG A 182 0.79 -7.96 13.60
N ASP A 183 -0.13 -7.81 12.66
CA ASP A 183 0.15 -7.84 11.22
C ASP A 183 0.97 -6.62 10.77
N VAL A 184 0.64 -5.42 11.29
CA VAL A 184 1.45 -4.20 11.08
C VAL A 184 2.88 -4.41 11.61
N ALA A 185 3.04 -4.94 12.83
CA ALA A 185 4.36 -5.21 13.40
C ALA A 185 5.13 -6.27 12.59
N ALA A 186 4.46 -7.31 12.09
CA ALA A 186 5.09 -8.35 11.27
C ALA A 186 5.62 -7.79 9.95
N LEU A 187 4.84 -6.97 9.25
CA LEU A 187 5.24 -6.32 8.00
C LEU A 187 6.38 -5.32 8.22
N TRP A 188 6.32 -4.52 9.28
CA TRP A 188 7.41 -3.60 9.64
C TRP A 188 8.73 -4.33 9.94
N ARG A 189 8.69 -5.39 10.78
CA ARG A 189 9.89 -6.19 11.09
C ARG A 189 10.50 -6.78 9.84
N ALA A 190 9.68 -7.34 8.96
CA ALA A 190 10.14 -7.92 7.70
C ALA A 190 10.76 -6.86 6.78
N ALA A 191 10.10 -5.70 6.63
CA ALA A 191 10.58 -4.59 5.81
C ALA A 191 11.92 -4.00 6.33
N LEU A 192 12.05 -3.82 7.65
CA LEU A 192 13.26 -3.29 8.28
C LEU A 192 14.43 -4.28 8.25
N GLY A 193 14.14 -5.58 8.34
CA GLY A 193 15.13 -6.67 8.29
C GLY A 193 15.58 -7.04 6.87
N ASP A 194 14.82 -6.66 5.84
CA ASP A 194 15.15 -6.96 4.44
C ASP A 194 16.09 -5.92 3.83
N ARG A 195 17.22 -6.36 3.27
CA ARG A 195 18.26 -5.45 2.74
C ARG A 195 17.78 -4.62 1.55
N ALA A 196 16.86 -5.13 0.73
CA ALA A 196 16.35 -4.42 -0.43
C ALA A 196 15.36 -3.31 -0.02
N HIS A 197 14.66 -3.49 1.11
CA HIS A 197 13.57 -2.62 1.54
C HIS A 197 13.87 -1.73 2.75
N THR A 198 14.89 -2.06 3.55
CA THR A 198 15.18 -1.41 4.85
C THR A 198 15.26 0.13 4.76
N ARG A 199 15.88 0.68 3.70
CA ARG A 199 15.99 2.14 3.53
C ARG A 199 14.64 2.80 3.27
N GLN A 200 13.80 2.17 2.44
CA GLN A 200 12.47 2.68 2.12
C GLN A 200 11.55 2.57 3.35
N ALA A 201 11.69 1.48 4.12
CA ALA A 201 10.98 1.30 5.37
C ALA A 201 11.35 2.39 6.39
N LEU A 202 12.64 2.69 6.58
CA LEU A 202 13.08 3.77 7.48
C LEU A 202 12.54 5.14 7.04
N ASN A 203 12.51 5.42 5.74
CA ASN A 203 11.87 6.64 5.22
C ASN A 203 10.37 6.69 5.54
N ALA A 204 9.64 5.60 5.33
CA ALA A 204 8.22 5.53 5.69
C ALA A 204 7.99 5.72 7.21
N LEU A 205 8.93 5.25 8.04
CA LEU A 205 8.88 5.46 9.50
C LEU A 205 9.11 6.93 9.86
N ARG A 206 9.97 7.66 9.12
CA ARG A 206 10.08 9.12 9.24
C ARG A 206 8.75 9.79 8.92
N THR A 207 8.10 9.38 7.83
CA THR A 207 6.77 9.89 7.44
C THR A 207 5.76 9.71 8.57
N TRP A 208 5.68 8.52 9.18
CA TRP A 208 4.81 8.30 10.35
C TRP A 208 5.19 9.17 11.55
N THR A 209 6.48 9.35 11.80
CA THR A 209 6.98 10.20 12.89
C THR A 209 6.62 11.67 12.67
N HIS A 210 6.65 12.15 11.42
CA HIS A 210 6.19 13.50 11.09
C HIS A 210 4.69 13.68 11.27
N VAL A 211 3.88 12.67 10.92
CA VAL A 211 2.45 12.68 11.24
C VAL A 211 2.22 12.71 12.76
N ALA A 212 2.94 11.88 13.52
CA ALA A 212 2.89 11.86 14.98
C ALA A 212 3.28 13.19 15.65
N GLN A 213 4.13 14.00 15.00
CA GLN A 213 4.43 15.35 15.49
C GLN A 213 3.19 16.27 15.47
N ARG A 214 2.28 16.05 14.53
CA ARG A 214 1.02 16.81 14.36
C ARG A 214 -0.17 16.17 15.06
N ARG A 215 -0.09 14.87 15.37
CA ARG A 215 -1.20 14.03 15.85
C ARG A 215 -0.81 13.23 17.10
N PRO A 216 -1.35 13.57 18.30
CA PRO A 216 -1.01 12.89 19.55
C PRO A 216 -1.39 11.40 19.60
N ASP A 217 -2.49 11.02 18.96
CA ASP A 217 -2.94 9.64 18.80
C ASP A 217 -1.96 8.81 17.96
N ALA A 218 -1.48 9.35 16.83
CA ALA A 218 -0.45 8.72 16.03
C ALA A 218 0.89 8.59 16.79
N ALA A 219 1.24 9.57 17.64
CA ALA A 219 2.39 9.45 18.53
C ALA A 219 2.23 8.28 19.52
N HIS A 220 1.07 8.15 20.14
CA HIS A 220 0.78 7.05 21.05
C HIS A 220 0.83 5.68 20.34
N ALA A 221 0.27 5.60 19.13
CA ALA A 221 0.33 4.38 18.32
C ALA A 221 1.77 3.96 18.01
N LEU A 222 2.65 4.91 17.69
CA LEU A 222 4.07 4.65 17.47
C LEU A 222 4.80 4.23 18.75
N GLU A 223 4.48 4.82 19.90
CA GLU A 223 5.04 4.43 21.20
C GLU A 223 4.74 2.96 21.54
N LEU A 224 3.56 2.45 21.15
CA LEU A 224 3.19 1.04 21.32
C LEU A 224 3.80 0.13 20.26
N LEU A 225 3.89 0.60 19.01
CA LEU A 225 4.41 -0.18 17.89
C LEU A 225 5.92 -0.39 17.96
N LEU A 226 6.69 0.67 18.28
CA LEU A 226 8.15 0.63 18.24
C LEU A 226 8.78 -0.48 19.09
N PRO A 227 8.38 -0.69 20.36
CA PRO A 227 8.86 -1.83 21.15
C PRO A 227 8.53 -3.18 20.50
N ALA A 228 7.37 -3.29 19.84
CA ALA A 228 7.03 -4.49 19.11
C ALA A 228 7.95 -4.70 17.90
N LEU A 229 8.59 -3.69 17.31
CA LEU A 229 9.50 -3.91 16.18
C LEU A 229 10.85 -4.51 16.59
N ILE A 230 11.20 -4.48 17.87
CA ILE A 230 12.50 -4.93 18.38
C ILE A 230 12.47 -6.43 18.64
N VAL A 231 13.12 -7.21 17.78
CA VAL A 231 13.37 -8.65 18.01
C VAL A 231 14.83 -8.88 18.41
N THR A 232 15.75 -8.10 17.85
CA THR A 232 17.19 -8.19 18.10
C THR A 232 17.77 -6.86 18.59
N ALA A 233 18.99 -6.89 19.16
CA ALA A 233 19.72 -5.67 19.50
C ALA A 233 19.99 -4.79 18.27
N ALA A 234 20.24 -5.41 17.11
CA ALA A 234 20.45 -4.68 15.85
C ALA A 234 19.21 -3.91 15.40
N ASP A 235 17.99 -4.42 15.67
CA ASP A 235 16.75 -3.70 15.36
C ASP A 235 16.61 -2.46 16.24
N ARG A 236 16.94 -2.59 17.53
CA ARG A 236 16.99 -1.46 18.47
C ARG A 236 17.98 -0.40 18.02
N ASP A 237 19.22 -0.79 17.72
CA ASP A 237 20.27 0.15 17.30
C ASP A 237 19.90 0.88 16.01
N ARG A 238 19.27 0.17 15.05
CA ARG A 238 18.78 0.75 13.81
C ARG A 238 17.70 1.81 14.07
N LEU A 239 16.69 1.49 14.88
CA LEU A 239 15.59 2.42 15.20
C LEU A 239 16.06 3.60 16.04
N ASP A 240 16.96 3.36 17.00
CA ASP A 240 17.59 4.41 17.83
C ASP A 240 18.38 5.38 16.96
N HIS A 241 19.24 4.87 16.06
CA HIS A 241 19.99 5.70 15.13
C HIS A 241 19.09 6.54 14.23
N GLU A 242 18.04 5.92 13.69
CA GLU A 242 17.07 6.58 12.82
C GLU A 242 16.38 7.77 13.52
N LEU A 243 15.85 7.55 14.73
CA LEU A 243 15.20 8.60 15.52
C LEU A 243 16.17 9.66 16.03
N ARG A 244 17.47 9.36 16.21
CA ARG A 244 18.48 10.37 16.60
C ARG A 244 18.93 11.25 15.44
N THR A 245 18.99 10.69 14.23
CA THR A 245 19.52 11.38 13.05
C THR A 245 18.44 12.09 12.23
N MET A 246 17.16 11.81 12.48
CA MET A 246 16.06 12.48 11.78
C MET A 246 16.05 13.99 12.01
N ARG A 247 15.63 14.71 10.97
CA ARG A 247 15.40 16.16 10.96
C ARG A 247 13.92 16.43 10.78
N ALA A 248 13.48 17.64 11.08
CA ALA A 248 12.13 18.08 10.71
C ALA A 248 11.95 18.12 9.18
N GLU A 249 10.70 18.13 8.70
CA GLU A 249 10.38 18.14 7.26
C GLU A 249 11.00 19.35 6.53
N ASP A 250 11.18 20.47 7.23
CA ASP A 250 11.79 21.72 6.74
C ASP A 250 13.32 21.76 6.88
N GLY A 251 13.95 20.65 7.28
CA GLY A 251 15.40 20.58 7.56
C GLY A 251 15.79 21.16 8.92
N GLY A 252 14.81 21.55 9.74
CA GLY A 252 14.99 22.09 11.09
C GLY A 252 15.52 21.08 12.11
N PRO A 253 15.53 21.47 13.41
CA PRO A 253 15.96 20.57 14.47
C PRO A 253 15.09 19.30 14.51
N ARG A 254 15.63 18.26 15.15
CA ARG A 254 14.92 16.99 15.33
C ARG A 254 13.56 17.22 16.03
N PRO A 255 12.47 16.59 15.57
CA PRO A 255 11.14 16.76 16.17
C PRO A 255 11.09 16.29 17.64
N PRO A 256 10.41 17.03 18.54
CA PRO A 256 10.26 16.62 19.94
C PRO A 256 9.57 15.26 20.15
N VAL A 257 8.69 14.85 19.22
CA VAL A 257 8.10 13.50 19.27
C VAL A 257 9.16 12.39 19.19
N ALA A 258 10.28 12.62 18.50
CA ALA A 258 11.36 11.65 18.40
C ALA A 258 11.99 11.32 19.77
N ASP A 259 12.04 12.28 20.69
CA ASP A 259 12.53 12.05 22.05
C ASP A 259 11.60 11.13 22.86
N ARG A 260 10.29 11.31 22.69
CA ARG A 260 9.29 10.42 23.30
C ARG A 260 9.39 9.00 22.74
N LEU A 261 9.52 8.88 21.42
CA LEU A 261 9.71 7.59 20.75
C LEU A 261 11.03 6.91 21.14
N LEU A 262 12.12 7.65 21.33
CA LEU A 262 13.38 7.13 21.86
C LEU A 262 13.23 6.61 23.29
N ALA A 263 12.46 7.30 24.14
CA ALA A 263 12.17 6.81 25.48
C ALA A 263 11.36 5.49 25.45
N ALA A 264 10.43 5.34 24.49
CA ALA A 264 9.69 4.09 24.29
C ALA A 264 10.59 2.93 23.83
N LEU A 265 11.63 3.18 23.03
CA LEU A 265 12.61 2.16 22.64
C LEU A 265 13.45 1.67 23.83
N HIS A 266 13.73 2.54 24.79
CA HIS A 266 14.51 2.24 25.99
C HIS A 266 13.63 2.36 27.23
N PRO A 267 12.66 1.45 27.44
CA PRO A 267 11.83 1.51 28.63
C PRO A 267 12.74 1.40 29.84
N SER A 268 12.78 2.46 30.65
CA SER A 268 13.50 2.46 31.91
C SER A 268 13.06 1.22 32.69
N THR A 269 13.98 0.28 32.90
CA THR A 269 13.70 -0.85 33.78
C THR A 269 13.35 -0.25 35.14
N PRO A 270 12.14 -0.46 35.69
CA PRO A 270 11.82 0.06 37.01
C PRO A 270 12.87 -0.49 37.98
N ALA A 271 13.54 0.42 38.68
CA ALA A 271 14.56 0.09 39.65
C ALA A 271 13.99 -0.94 40.63
N GLN A 272 14.52 -2.15 40.59
CA GLN A 272 14.20 -3.21 41.54
C GLN A 272 14.47 -2.65 42.95
N PRO A 273 13.47 -2.56 43.85
CA PRO A 273 13.73 -2.11 45.20
C PRO A 273 14.71 -3.07 45.85
N ARG A 274 15.88 -2.56 46.24
CA ARG A 274 16.86 -3.32 47.01
C ARG A 274 16.21 -3.67 48.35
N SER A 275 15.94 -4.96 48.56
CA SER A 275 15.63 -5.56 49.85
C SER A 275 16.86 -5.61 50.74
#